data_AF-A0A821XGX1-F1
#
_entry.id   AF-A0A821XGX1-F1
#
_cell.length_a   1.000
_cell.length_b   1.000
_cell.length_c   1.000
_cell.angle_alpha   90.00
_cell.angle_beta   90.00
_cell.angle_gamma   90.00
#
_symmetry.space_group_name_H-M   'P 1'
#
loop_
_entity.id
_entity.type
_entity.pdbx_description
1 polymer ?
#
loop_
_entity_poly.entity_id
_entity_poly.type
_entity_poly.pdbx_seq_one_letter_code
_entity_poly.pdbx_strand_id
1 'polypeptide(L)'
;TRKKMNATDVKYLSKTAVSIEEEEGNKKGRPANERYPFQKQHPQATTHLLMKYSESHVPILYGPQIPRRDREDTRERYSRALLTLLVLWRTAPYICDINQTWEFACGCCFWKG
;
A
#
# COMPACT_ATOMS: atom_id res chain seq x y z
N THR A 1 0.67 -33.00 45.22
CA THR A 1 -0.33 -32.15 45.91
C THR A 1 -0.56 -30.89 45.09
N ARG A 2 -1.75 -30.68 44.52
CA ARG A 2 -2.05 -29.46 43.72
C ARG A 2 -2.07 -28.25 44.66
N LYS A 3 -1.20 -27.27 44.40
CA LYS A 3 -1.14 -26.00 45.12
C LYS A 3 -2.44 -25.25 44.84
N LYS A 4 -3.29 -25.07 45.86
CA LYS A 4 -4.51 -24.25 45.73
C LYS A 4 -4.08 -22.80 45.46
N MET A 5 -4.59 -22.22 44.37
CA MET A 5 -4.33 -20.82 44.01
C MET A 5 -4.85 -19.90 45.11
N ASN A 6 -4.09 -18.83 45.39
CA ASN A 6 -4.42 -17.87 46.44
C ASN A 6 -5.62 -17.02 45.98
N ALA A 7 -6.53 -16.68 46.92
CA ALA A 7 -7.73 -15.89 46.65
C ALA A 7 -7.43 -14.51 46.04
N THR A 8 -6.25 -13.95 46.34
CA THR A 8 -5.75 -12.73 45.68
C THR A 8 -5.49 -12.94 44.19
N ASP A 9 -4.91 -14.07 43.79
CA ASP A 9 -4.61 -14.37 42.38
C ASP A 9 -5.90 -14.50 41.55
N VAL A 10 -6.94 -15.10 42.15
CA VAL A 10 -8.27 -15.21 41.54
C VAL A 10 -8.92 -13.83 41.35
N LYS A 11 -8.74 -12.91 42.31
CA LYS A 11 -9.26 -11.54 42.23
C LYS A 11 -8.56 -10.71 41.13
N TYR A 12 -7.27 -10.93 40.90
CA TYR A 12 -6.57 -10.29 39.78
C TYR A 12 -7.04 -10.83 38.42
N LEU A 13 -7.26 -12.14 38.31
CA LEU A 13 -7.78 -12.76 37.08
C LEU A 13 -9.20 -12.29 36.75
N SER A 14 -10.09 -12.20 37.75
CA SER A 14 -11.45 -11.71 37.54
C SER A 14 -11.50 -10.22 37.19
N LYS A 15 -10.63 -9.39 37.78
CA LYS A 15 -10.51 -7.98 37.40
C LYS A 15 -10.03 -7.80 35.96
N THR A 16 -9.18 -8.69 35.47
CA THR A 16 -8.70 -8.67 34.08
C THR A 16 -9.80 -9.11 33.10
N ALA A 17 -10.68 -10.04 33.50
CA ALA A 17 -11.77 -10.53 32.67
C ALA A 17 -12.95 -9.53 32.53
N VAL A 18 -13.10 -8.59 33.48
CA VAL A 18 -14.20 -7.63 33.52
C VAL A 18 -13.86 -6.29 32.87
N SER A 19 -12.60 -6.01 32.55
CA SER A 19 -12.19 -4.75 31.90
C SER A 19 -12.18 -4.78 30.36
N ILE A 20 -12.98 -5.64 29.73
CA ILE A 20 -13.32 -5.51 28.29
C ILE A 20 -14.54 -4.59 28.19
N GLU A 21 -14.40 -3.38 28.72
CA GLU A 21 -15.23 -2.25 28.31
C GLU A 21 -14.29 -1.34 27.56
N GLU A 22 -14.76 -0.88 26.40
CA GLU A 22 -14.02 -0.12 25.39
C GLU A 22 -13.48 1.18 25.98
N GLU A 23 -12.35 1.13 26.66
CA GLU A 23 -11.55 2.33 26.86
C GLU A 23 -11.02 2.74 25.48
N GLU A 24 -11.53 3.87 24.97
CA GLU A 24 -10.82 4.76 24.04
C GLU A 24 -9.56 5.32 24.75
N GLY A 25 -8.72 4.42 25.22
CA GLY A 25 -7.43 4.70 25.78
C GLY A 25 -6.55 5.19 24.65
N ASN A 26 -6.14 6.45 24.75
CA ASN A 26 -5.10 7.09 23.98
C ASN A 26 -3.95 6.11 23.73
N LYS A 27 -3.98 5.41 22.58
CA LYS A 27 -3.04 4.35 22.25
C LYS A 27 -1.68 5.00 22.02
N LYS A 28 -0.89 5.14 23.07
CA LYS A 28 0.51 5.56 22.98
C LYS A 28 1.23 4.61 22.03
N GLY A 29 1.62 5.10 20.86
CA GLY A 29 2.31 4.32 19.85
C GLY A 29 2.05 4.83 18.43
N ARG A 30 2.71 4.21 17.45
CA ARG A 30 2.46 4.48 16.03
C ARG A 30 1.03 4.03 15.68
N PRO A 31 0.24 4.82 14.91
CA PRO A 31 -1.09 4.42 14.50
C PRO A 31 -1.06 3.05 13.81
N ALA A 32 -2.06 2.23 14.10
CA ALA A 32 -2.21 0.92 13.48
C ALA A 32 -2.70 1.10 12.03
N ASN A 33 -1.77 1.02 11.07
CA ASN A 33 -2.10 1.03 9.66
C ASN A 33 -2.99 -0.16 9.28
N GLU A 34 -3.99 0.08 8.43
CA GLU A 34 -4.85 -0.96 7.86
C GLU A 34 -4.01 -1.97 7.05
N ARG A 35 -4.38 -3.26 7.12
CA ARG A 35 -3.68 -4.33 6.42
C ARG A 35 -4.63 -5.14 5.55
N TYR A 36 -4.19 -5.49 4.34
CA TYR A 36 -4.98 -6.22 3.35
C TYR A 36 -4.20 -7.42 2.81
N PRO A 37 -4.85 -8.56 2.55
CA PRO A 37 -4.21 -9.68 1.87
C PRO A 37 -3.95 -9.35 0.40
N PHE A 38 -2.91 -9.95 -0.18
CA PHE A 38 -2.75 -9.93 -1.62
C PHE A 38 -3.84 -10.77 -2.32
N GLN A 39 -4.00 -10.53 -3.62
CA GLN A 39 -4.80 -11.42 -4.47
C GLN A 39 -4.23 -12.84 -4.46
N LYS A 40 -5.08 -13.85 -4.55
CA LYS A 40 -4.69 -15.27 -4.45
C LYS A 40 -3.64 -15.69 -5.49
N GLN A 41 -3.61 -15.04 -6.64
CA GLN A 41 -2.66 -15.30 -7.72
C GLN A 41 -1.28 -14.68 -7.48
N HIS A 42 -1.14 -13.80 -6.48
CA HIS A 42 0.13 -13.12 -6.21
C HIS A 42 1.14 -14.10 -5.59
N PRO A 43 2.41 -14.12 -6.02
CA PRO A 43 3.43 -15.03 -5.49
C PRO A 43 3.61 -14.94 -3.96
N GLN A 44 3.30 -13.78 -3.38
CA GLN A 44 3.44 -13.53 -1.94
C GLN A 44 2.11 -13.58 -1.17
N ALA A 45 1.05 -14.14 -1.75
CA ALA A 45 -0.30 -14.14 -1.14
C ALA A 45 -0.38 -14.83 0.22
N THR A 46 0.48 -15.82 0.47
CA THR A 46 0.51 -16.57 1.73
C THR A 46 1.52 -16.01 2.73
N THR A 47 2.49 -15.22 2.27
CA THR A 47 3.65 -14.81 3.07
C THR A 47 3.57 -13.36 3.54
N HIS A 48 2.86 -12.49 2.82
CA HIS A 48 2.87 -11.05 3.08
C HIS A 48 1.45 -10.46 3.14
N LEU A 49 1.33 -9.30 3.78
CA LEU A 49 0.14 -8.46 3.78
C LEU A 49 0.52 -7.06 3.27
N LEU A 50 -0.36 -6.45 2.49
CA LEU A 50 -0.28 -5.06 2.08
C LEU A 50 -0.62 -4.16 3.27
N MET A 51 0.14 -3.10 3.49
CA MET A 51 -0.12 -2.11 4.53
C MET A 51 -0.51 -0.79 3.89
N LYS A 52 -1.66 -0.26 4.29
CA LYS A 52 -2.12 1.07 3.87
C LYS A 52 -1.76 2.08 4.94
N TYR A 53 -0.91 3.04 4.57
CA TYR A 53 -0.50 4.11 5.45
C TYR A 53 -1.66 5.08 5.69
N SER A 54 -1.82 5.54 6.93
CA SER A 54 -2.79 6.58 7.29
C SER A 54 -2.44 7.94 6.70
N GLU A 55 -1.15 8.18 6.46
CA GLU A 55 -0.62 9.43 5.90
C GLU A 55 -0.21 9.24 4.44
N SER A 56 -0.31 10.31 3.65
CA SER A 56 0.13 10.31 2.26
C SER A 56 1.66 10.34 2.20
N HIS A 57 2.26 9.29 1.64
CA HIS A 57 3.69 9.24 1.38
C HIS A 57 3.97 9.49 -0.09
N VAL A 58 4.91 10.41 -0.37
CA VAL A 58 5.44 10.61 -1.72
C VAL A 58 6.53 9.57 -1.95
N PRO A 59 6.36 8.64 -2.91
CA PRO A 59 7.39 7.66 -3.22
C PRO A 59 8.65 8.36 -3.75
N ILE A 60 9.80 8.01 -3.19
CA ILE A 60 11.09 8.46 -3.71
C ILE A 60 11.43 7.56 -4.90
N LEU A 61 11.47 8.17 -6.08
CA LEU A 61 11.83 7.48 -7.31
C LEU A 61 13.34 7.30 -7.37
N TYR A 62 13.79 6.04 -7.33
CA TYR A 62 15.19 5.70 -7.56
C TYR A 62 15.41 5.34 -9.02
N GLY A 63 16.43 5.94 -9.63
CA GLY A 63 16.83 5.62 -11.01
C GLY A 63 17.24 6.84 -11.81
N PRO A 64 17.36 6.69 -13.14
CA PRO A 64 17.65 7.78 -14.05
C PRO A 64 16.60 8.89 -13.94
N GLN A 65 17.04 10.14 -14.17
CA GLN A 65 16.15 11.30 -14.16
C GLN A 65 15.03 11.13 -15.20
N ILE A 66 13.80 11.51 -14.82
CA ILE A 66 12.67 11.57 -15.74
C ILE A 66 13.01 12.60 -16.86
N PRO A 67 12.94 12.21 -18.14
CA PRO A 67 13.22 13.11 -19.26
C PRO A 67 12.33 14.35 -19.24
N ARG A 68 12.76 15.47 -19.83
CA ARG A 68 11.90 16.65 -19.89
C ARG A 68 10.76 16.45 -20.89
N ARG A 69 9.61 17.06 -20.63
CA ARG A 69 8.42 16.98 -21.50
C ARG A 69 8.50 17.91 -22.71
N ASP A 70 9.15 19.05 -22.55
CA ASP A 70 9.12 20.18 -23.47
C ASP A 70 9.89 19.95 -24.78
N ARG A 71 10.78 18.94 -24.83
CA ARG A 71 11.55 18.63 -26.03
C ARG A 71 10.96 17.47 -26.79
N GLU A 72 10.86 17.63 -28.11
CA GLU A 72 10.30 16.62 -29.02
C GLU A 72 11.06 15.29 -28.94
N ASP A 73 12.40 15.34 -28.88
CA ASP A 73 13.28 14.16 -28.85
C ASP A 73 13.18 13.35 -27.54
N THR A 74 12.65 13.96 -26.48
CA THR A 74 12.45 13.31 -25.17
C THR A 74 11.00 12.99 -24.87
N ARG A 75 10.05 13.45 -25.68
CA ARG A 75 8.61 13.35 -25.41
C ARG A 75 8.10 11.91 -25.28
N GLU A 76 8.50 11.02 -26.19
CA GLU A 76 8.17 9.59 -26.11
C GLU A 76 8.73 8.94 -24.83
N ARG A 77 9.97 9.27 -24.46
CA ARG A 77 10.62 8.72 -23.25
C ARG A 77 9.98 9.26 -21.98
N TYR A 78 9.56 10.52 -21.97
CA TYR A 78 8.80 11.13 -20.89
C TYR A 78 7.45 10.43 -20.71
N SER A 79 6.69 10.28 -21.78
CA SER A 79 5.38 9.61 -21.76
C SER A 79 5.48 8.17 -21.26
N ARG A 80 6.50 7.43 -21.74
CA ARG A 80 6.80 6.07 -21.24
C ARG A 80 7.09 6.08 -19.74
N ALA A 81 7.92 7.01 -19.25
CA ALA A 81 8.25 7.09 -17.83
C ALA A 81 7.02 7.41 -16.96
N LEU A 82 6.16 8.34 -17.38
CA LEU A 82 4.94 8.66 -16.65
C LEU A 82 3.96 7.50 -16.61
N LEU A 83 3.71 6.86 -17.75
CA LEU A 83 2.82 5.70 -17.83
C LEU A 83 3.32 4.56 -16.95
N THR A 84 4.63 4.32 -16.96
CA THR A 84 5.32 3.37 -16.08
C THR A 84 5.15 3.77 -14.60
N LEU A 85 5.22 5.03 -14.23
CA LEU A 85 5.17 5.39 -12.81
C LEU A 85 3.75 5.48 -12.24
N LEU A 86 2.78 5.88 -13.06
CA LEU A 86 1.49 6.41 -12.57
C LEU A 86 0.28 5.60 -13.01
N VAL A 87 0.38 4.76 -14.04
CA VAL A 87 -0.73 3.88 -14.43
C VAL A 87 -0.65 2.60 -13.62
N LEU A 88 -1.78 2.06 -13.16
CA LEU A 88 -1.81 0.78 -12.43
C LEU A 88 -1.48 -0.39 -13.37
N TRP A 89 -0.39 -1.10 -13.09
CA TRP A 89 0.12 -2.18 -13.92
C TRP A 89 -0.65 -3.44 -13.61
N ARG A 90 -1.70 -3.72 -14.37
CA ARG A 90 -2.27 -5.08 -14.37
C ARG A 90 -1.58 -5.96 -15.41
N THR A 91 -1.24 -5.39 -16.58
CA THR A 91 -0.57 -6.07 -17.69
C THR A 91 0.02 -5.05 -18.67
N ALA A 92 1.24 -5.31 -19.20
CA ALA A 92 1.97 -4.39 -20.10
C ALA A 92 1.18 -3.87 -21.33
N PRO A 93 0.40 -4.69 -22.07
CA PRO A 93 -0.36 -4.21 -23.22
C PRO A 93 -1.49 -3.23 -22.88
N TYR A 94 -1.91 -3.12 -21.61
CA TYR A 94 -2.89 -2.12 -21.21
C TYR A 94 -2.28 -0.72 -21.05
N ILE A 95 -0.95 -0.62 -21.01
CA ILE A 95 -0.24 0.65 -20.84
C ILE A 95 0.05 1.28 -22.20
N CYS A 96 0.51 0.48 -23.17
CA CYS A 96 0.70 0.89 -24.56
C CYS A 96 0.49 -0.30 -25.49
N ASP A 97 -0.46 -0.19 -26.43
CA ASP A 97 -0.62 -1.16 -27.51
C ASP A 97 0.57 -1.06 -28.50
N ILE A 98 0.84 -2.14 -29.23
CA ILE A 98 1.93 -2.25 -30.21
C ILE A 98 1.75 -1.24 -31.35
N ASN A 99 0.50 -0.88 -31.66
CA ASN A 99 0.16 -0.01 -32.79
C ASN A 99 0.07 1.48 -32.43
N GLN A 100 0.37 1.88 -31.18
CA GLN A 100 0.28 3.27 -30.74
C GLN A 100 1.60 3.76 -30.12
N THR A 101 1.83 5.08 -30.17
CA THR A 101 3.00 5.69 -29.53
C THR A 101 2.76 5.91 -28.03
N TRP A 102 3.84 6.05 -27.25
CA TRP A 102 3.71 6.28 -25.82
C TRP A 102 3.08 7.64 -25.53
N GLU A 103 3.36 8.65 -26.35
CA GLU A 103 2.71 9.94 -26.24
C GLU A 103 1.19 9.85 -26.41
N PHE A 104 0.72 9.13 -27.43
CA PHE A 104 -0.71 8.96 -27.66
C PHE A 104 -1.38 8.25 -26.48
N ALA A 105 -0.80 7.15 -26.00
CA ALA A 105 -1.28 6.42 -24.84
C ALA A 105 -1.33 7.31 -23.59
N CYS A 106 -0.28 8.10 -23.35
CA CYS A 106 -0.19 9.00 -22.21
C CYS A 106 -1.28 10.10 -22.26
N GLY A 107 -1.56 10.64 -23.44
CA GLY A 107 -2.67 11.56 -23.65
C GLY A 107 -4.02 10.94 -23.31
N CYS A 108 -4.29 9.73 -23.78
CA CYS A 108 -5.56 9.04 -23.51
C CYS A 108 -5.77 8.69 -22.03
N CYS A 109 -4.72 8.33 -21.30
CA CYS A 109 -4.82 7.94 -19.89
C CYS A 109 -5.06 9.11 -18.93
N PHE A 110 -4.49 10.29 -19.22
CA PHE A 110 -4.58 11.45 -18.32
C PHE A 110 -5.76 12.38 -18.61
N TRP A 111 -6.37 12.31 -19.80
CA TRP A 111 -7.48 13.19 -20.21
C TRP A 111 -8.85 12.51 -20.27
N LYS A 112 -8.96 11.26 -19.80
CA LYS A 112 -10.24 10.55 -19.64
C LYS A 112 -10.83 10.63 -18.21
N GLY A 113 -10.37 11.58 -17.40
CA GLY A 113 -10.86 11.85 -16.05
C GLY A 113 -11.86 13.00 -16.02
#